data_AF-A0A821KR50-F1
#
_entry.id   AF-A0A821KR50-F1
#
_cell.length_a   1.000
_cell.length_b   1.000
_cell.length_c   1.000
_cell.angle_alpha   90.00
_cell.angle_beta   90.00
_cell.angle_gamma   90.00
#
_symmetry.space_group_name_H-M   'P 1'
#
loop_
_entity.id
_entity.type
_entity.pdbx_description
1 polymer ?
#
loop_
_entity_poly.entity_id
_entity_poly.type
_entity_poly.pdbx_seq_one_letter_code
_entity_poly.pdbx_strand_id
1 'polypeptide(L)'
;CTKLAKLFVESIDRVVQELGYCCGRQYAYLPKLMLCYGKQQCWEIPPYGYYYYYSNSEPSRFNLSSSKYIFCANCFHSIKSESILIGDDSTQTLVEIPKQIFLLAQNDIREPEIMIVCIVCTRRFICNTCIREYNIKCKGIRYIVQQLPVTDLSSRLEEHVNQFLLDKYCHESHVTIRVLSSSDKICEIKPQLKKYYPNQVADNNYSYRTKAIFAFQEIESVDVVFFSMYAQEYAECCPVPNTYRVYIYIIFGYSTFLSTETLSSTCLS
;
A
#
# COMPACT_ATOMS: atom_id res chain seq x y z
N CYS A 1 -17.54 8.49 -24.70
CA CYS A 1 -18.36 7.34 -24.30
C CYS A 1 -18.55 7.37 -22.78
N THR A 2 -19.58 8.04 -22.23
CA THR A 2 -19.58 8.33 -20.78
C THR A 2 -20.96 8.38 -20.12
N LYS A 3 -21.98 9.01 -20.74
CA LYS A 3 -23.30 9.15 -20.09
C LYS A 3 -24.09 7.84 -20.06
N LEU A 4 -24.12 7.11 -21.18
CA LEU A 4 -24.83 5.84 -21.29
C LEU A 4 -24.22 4.76 -20.38
N ALA A 5 -22.88 4.72 -20.29
CA ALA A 5 -22.18 3.80 -19.41
C ALA A 5 -22.48 4.08 -17.92
N LYS A 6 -22.51 5.36 -17.51
CA LYS A 6 -22.89 5.73 -16.14
C LYS A 6 -24.33 5.33 -15.81
N LEU A 7 -25.29 5.66 -16.70
CA LEU A 7 -26.69 5.28 -16.53
C LEU A 7 -26.88 3.77 -16.49
N PHE A 8 -26.13 3.03 -17.30
CA PHE A 8 -26.14 1.56 -17.28
C PHE A 8 -25.65 1.04 -15.93
N VAL A 9 -24.52 1.53 -15.42
CA VAL A 9 -23.98 1.10 -14.11
C VAL A 9 -24.95 1.39 -12.96
N GLU A 10 -25.58 2.56 -12.96
CA GLU A 10 -26.58 2.91 -11.93
C GLU A 10 -27.83 2.03 -12.01
N SER A 11 -28.29 1.70 -13.22
CA SER A 11 -29.49 0.89 -13.42
C SER A 11 -29.25 -0.59 -13.16
N ILE A 12 -28.08 -1.10 -13.56
CA ILE A 12 -27.76 -2.54 -13.49
C ILE A 12 -27.49 -3.01 -12.06
N ASP A 13 -26.94 -2.14 -11.19
CA ASP A 13 -26.65 -2.50 -9.80
C ASP A 13 -27.88 -3.04 -9.08
N ARG A 14 -29.02 -2.35 -9.20
CA ARG A 14 -30.27 -2.76 -8.57
C ARG A 14 -30.75 -4.11 -9.07
N VAL A 15 -30.77 -4.30 -10.39
CA VAL A 15 -31.20 -5.57 -11.02
C VAL A 15 -30.29 -6.72 -10.59
N VAL A 16 -28.99 -6.51 -10.58
CA VAL A 16 -28.00 -7.52 -10.21
C VAL A 16 -28.08 -7.88 -8.72
N GLN A 17 -28.37 -6.91 -7.86
CA GLN A 17 -28.63 -7.15 -6.44
C GLN A 17 -29.93 -7.94 -6.20
N GLU A 18 -31.01 -7.65 -6.95
CA GLU A 18 -32.25 -8.42 -6.91
C GLU A 18 -32.04 -9.88 -7.36
N LEU A 19 -31.06 -10.13 -8.24
CA LEU A 19 -30.63 -11.48 -8.63
C LEU A 19 -29.69 -12.16 -7.61
N GLY A 20 -29.40 -11.52 -6.48
CA GLY A 20 -28.62 -12.09 -5.38
C GLY A 20 -27.11 -11.89 -5.44
N TYR A 21 -26.60 -11.02 -6.32
CA TYR A 21 -25.20 -10.62 -6.39
C TYR A 21 -24.91 -9.39 -5.51
N CYS A 22 -23.63 -9.08 -5.24
CA CYS A 22 -23.25 -7.93 -4.41
C CYS A 22 -23.45 -6.58 -5.12
N CYS A 23 -23.07 -6.48 -6.40
CA CYS A 23 -23.26 -5.30 -7.25
C CYS A 23 -23.14 -5.69 -8.73
N GLY A 24 -23.57 -4.80 -9.63
CA GLY A 24 -23.41 -4.93 -11.08
C GLY A 24 -22.22 -4.13 -11.62
N ARG A 25 -21.40 -3.55 -10.74
CA ARG A 25 -20.24 -2.74 -11.13
C ARG A 25 -19.05 -3.61 -11.48
N GLN A 26 -18.35 -3.22 -12.54
CA GLN A 26 -17.03 -3.75 -12.84
C GLN A 26 -15.99 -2.87 -12.15
N TYR A 27 -15.47 -3.34 -11.02
CA TYR A 27 -14.34 -2.70 -10.35
C TYR A 27 -13.02 -3.18 -10.96
N ALA A 28 -12.04 -2.27 -10.92
CA ALA A 28 -10.67 -2.56 -11.28
C ALA A 28 -9.76 -1.92 -10.24
N TYR A 29 -8.63 -2.57 -9.96
CA TYR A 29 -7.60 -2.00 -9.10
C TYR A 29 -7.06 -0.71 -9.70
N LEU A 30 -6.55 0.17 -8.82
CA LEU A 30 -5.83 1.35 -9.26
C LEU A 30 -4.67 0.92 -10.18
N PRO A 31 -4.47 1.63 -11.31
CA PRO A 31 -3.42 1.27 -12.25
C PRO A 31 -2.07 1.31 -11.54
N LYS A 32 -1.28 0.25 -11.71
CA LYS A 32 0.08 0.19 -11.16
C LYS A 32 0.92 1.29 -11.81
N LEU A 33 1.72 1.97 -10.99
CA LEU A 33 2.65 2.98 -11.47
C LEU A 33 3.60 2.35 -12.51
N MET A 34 3.62 2.90 -13.72
CA MET A 34 4.49 2.41 -14.80
C MET A 34 5.70 3.32 -14.94
N LEU A 35 6.86 2.81 -14.54
CA LEU A 35 8.11 3.57 -14.53
C LEU A 35 8.75 3.62 -15.93
N CYS A 36 9.33 4.76 -16.26
CA CYS A 36 10.07 4.98 -17.50
C CYS A 36 11.59 4.99 -17.23
N TYR A 37 12.35 4.17 -17.96
CA TYR A 37 13.82 4.11 -17.94
C TYR A 37 14.50 5.25 -18.70
N GLY A 38 13.73 6.27 -19.09
CA GLY A 38 14.21 7.41 -19.86
C GLY A 38 15.02 8.40 -19.00
N LYS A 39 14.85 9.69 -19.28
CA LYS A 39 15.55 10.74 -18.53
C LYS A 39 15.07 10.76 -17.06
N GLN A 40 15.96 11.14 -16.15
CA GLN A 40 15.71 11.25 -14.69
C GLN A 40 14.44 12.03 -14.32
N GLN A 41 13.98 12.96 -15.17
CA GLN A 41 12.76 13.75 -14.95
C GLN A 41 11.47 13.07 -15.45
N CYS A 42 11.56 12.00 -16.25
CA CYS A 42 10.43 11.26 -16.78
C CYS A 42 10.30 9.93 -16.02
N TRP A 43 9.67 9.98 -14.84
CA TRP A 43 9.57 8.84 -13.94
C TRP A 43 8.29 8.02 -14.12
N GLU A 44 7.22 8.58 -14.68
CA GLU A 44 5.92 7.91 -14.87
C GLU A 44 5.41 7.96 -16.33
N ILE A 45 4.83 6.86 -16.79
CA ILE A 45 4.04 6.79 -18.03
C ILE A 45 2.56 6.92 -17.66
N PRO A 46 1.87 8.00 -18.09
CA PRO A 46 0.49 8.24 -17.69
C PRO A 46 -0.45 7.17 -18.25
N PRO A 47 -1.65 7.00 -17.66
CA PRO A 47 -2.69 6.16 -18.23
C PRO A 47 -2.97 6.53 -19.69
N TYR A 48 -3.17 5.53 -20.53
CA TYR A 48 -3.34 5.62 -21.98
C TYR A 48 -2.13 6.18 -22.75
N GLY A 49 -1.00 6.44 -22.07
CA GLY A 49 0.25 6.81 -22.70
C GLY A 49 0.83 5.66 -23.53
N TYR A 50 1.36 5.98 -24.71
CA TYR A 50 2.12 5.02 -25.50
C TYR A 50 3.54 4.85 -24.94
N TYR A 51 4.00 3.61 -24.96
CA TYR A 51 5.33 3.25 -24.49
C TYR A 51 5.93 2.13 -25.33
N TYR A 52 7.25 2.04 -25.28
CA TYR A 52 8.03 0.98 -25.91
C TYR A 52 8.63 0.12 -24.83
N TYR A 53 8.58 -1.20 -25.00
CA TYR A 53 9.19 -2.10 -24.04
C TYR A 53 10.03 -3.19 -24.71
N TYR A 54 11.06 -3.62 -23.98
CA TYR A 54 11.89 -4.77 -24.31
C TYR A 54 11.76 -5.80 -23.19
N SER A 55 11.47 -7.05 -23.54
CA SER A 55 11.43 -8.18 -22.61
C SER A 55 12.77 -8.89 -22.62
N ASN A 56 13.43 -8.94 -21.47
CA ASN A 56 14.70 -9.63 -21.29
C ASN A 56 14.45 -11.11 -20.97
N SER A 57 14.67 -11.98 -21.95
CA SER A 57 14.48 -13.44 -21.81
C SER A 57 15.50 -14.13 -20.91
N GLU A 58 16.68 -13.52 -20.69
CA GLU A 58 17.76 -14.10 -19.87
C GLU A 58 18.35 -13.07 -18.88
N PRO A 59 17.66 -12.76 -17.77
CA PRO A 59 18.09 -11.74 -16.79
C PRO A 59 19.44 -12.01 -16.10
N SER A 60 19.92 -13.24 -16.17
CA SER A 60 21.16 -13.67 -15.54
C SER A 60 22.37 -13.68 -16.47
N ARG A 61 22.18 -13.48 -17.79
CA ARG A 61 23.24 -13.61 -18.80
C ARG A 61 23.79 -12.29 -19.30
N PHE A 62 22.97 -11.24 -19.24
CA PHE A 62 23.36 -9.88 -19.55
C PHE A 62 23.52 -9.09 -18.25
N ASN A 63 24.28 -7.98 -18.29
CA ASN A 63 24.35 -6.99 -17.20
C ASN A 63 23.02 -6.23 -17.07
N LEU A 64 21.88 -6.94 -16.98
CA LEU A 64 20.52 -6.43 -16.97
C LEU A 64 19.68 -7.39 -16.12
N SER A 65 19.31 -6.95 -14.92
CA SER A 65 18.61 -7.73 -13.90
C SER A 65 17.09 -7.73 -14.08
N SER A 66 16.54 -6.69 -14.72
CA SER A 66 15.09 -6.60 -14.94
C SER A 66 14.65 -7.53 -16.07
N SER A 67 13.47 -8.13 -15.91
CA SER A 67 12.80 -8.91 -16.97
C SER A 67 12.17 -8.03 -18.04
N LYS A 68 11.98 -6.73 -17.78
CA LYS A 68 11.35 -5.80 -18.72
C LYS A 68 11.90 -4.37 -18.56
N TYR A 69 12.22 -3.75 -19.69
CA TYR A 69 12.68 -2.36 -19.78
C TYR A 69 11.67 -1.53 -20.55
N ILE A 70 11.26 -0.38 -20.02
CA ILE A 70 10.12 0.40 -20.54
C ILE A 70 10.53 1.86 -20.72
N PHE A 71 10.19 2.44 -21.88
CA PHE A 71 10.38 3.86 -22.18
C PHE A 71 9.07 4.48 -22.64
N CYS A 72 8.72 5.65 -22.13
CA CYS A 72 7.61 6.42 -22.69
C CYS A 72 7.92 6.80 -24.15
N ALA A 73 6.88 7.01 -24.97
CA ALA A 73 7.05 7.37 -26.37
C ALA A 73 8.01 8.56 -26.57
N ASN A 74 7.90 9.61 -25.74
CA ASN A 74 8.76 10.79 -25.84
C ASN A 74 10.24 10.47 -25.56
N CYS A 75 10.53 9.68 -24.51
CA CYS A 75 11.91 9.30 -24.18
C CYS A 75 12.50 8.39 -25.26
N PHE A 76 11.73 7.42 -25.75
CA PHE A 76 12.14 6.50 -26.81
C PHE A 76 12.53 7.24 -28.11
N HIS A 77 11.70 8.20 -28.55
CA HIS A 77 11.94 8.99 -29.75
C HIS A 77 13.04 10.06 -29.57
N SER A 78 13.29 10.51 -28.34
CA SER A 78 14.34 11.51 -28.06
C SER A 78 15.76 11.00 -28.30
N ILE A 79 15.94 9.68 -28.24
CA ILE A 79 17.22 9.01 -28.51
C ILE A 79 17.42 9.01 -30.03
N LYS A 80 18.48 9.64 -30.53
CA LYS A 80 18.73 9.71 -31.99
C LYS A 80 19.41 8.46 -32.56
N SER A 81 20.06 7.65 -31.72
CA SER A 81 20.72 6.40 -32.11
C SER A 81 19.70 5.32 -32.48
N GLU A 82 20.14 4.36 -33.30
CA GLU A 82 19.37 3.16 -33.67
C GLU A 82 19.27 2.15 -32.51
N SER A 83 20.13 2.28 -31.52
CA SER A 83 20.17 1.48 -30.30
C SER A 83 19.98 2.35 -29.05
N ILE A 84 19.56 1.73 -27.95
CA ILE A 84 19.38 2.33 -26.63
C ILE A 84 20.37 1.67 -25.68
N LEU A 85 21.13 2.49 -24.95
CA LEU A 85 22.03 2.02 -23.90
C LEU A 85 21.25 1.91 -22.58
N ILE A 86 21.24 0.71 -21.99
CA ILE A 86 20.49 0.40 -20.78
C ILE A 86 21.46 -0.10 -19.70
N GLY A 87 21.28 0.38 -18.48
CA GLY A 87 21.92 -0.15 -17.27
C GLY A 87 21.00 0.06 -16.07
N ASP A 88 21.04 -0.86 -15.11
CA ASP A 88 20.26 -0.78 -13.89
C ASP A 88 20.93 0.14 -12.85
N ASP A 89 22.27 0.15 -12.82
CA ASP A 89 23.07 0.91 -11.87
C ASP A 89 24.08 1.85 -12.55
N SER A 90 24.37 2.98 -11.89
CA SER A 90 25.34 3.98 -12.37
C SER A 90 26.78 3.48 -12.53
N THR A 91 27.12 2.38 -11.87
CA THR A 91 28.45 1.74 -11.90
C THR A 91 28.53 0.60 -12.92
N GLN A 92 27.42 0.27 -13.57
CA GLN A 92 27.31 -0.86 -14.48
C GLN A 92 27.70 -0.48 -15.91
N THR A 93 28.37 -1.41 -16.61
CA THR A 93 28.58 -1.28 -18.06
C THR A 93 27.24 -1.36 -18.79
N LEU A 94 26.93 -0.32 -19.56
CA LEU A 94 25.68 -0.22 -20.31
C LEU A 94 25.61 -1.29 -21.40
N VAL A 95 24.43 -1.87 -21.57
CA VAL A 95 24.10 -2.83 -22.63
C VAL A 95 23.40 -2.11 -23.76
N GLU A 96 23.90 -2.32 -24.99
CA GLU A 96 23.32 -1.74 -26.19
C GLU A 96 22.21 -2.64 -26.74
N ILE A 97 20.99 -2.10 -26.79
CA ILE A 97 19.80 -2.82 -27.26
C ILE A 97 19.23 -2.11 -28.48
N PRO A 98 19.13 -2.79 -29.65
CA PRO A 98 18.56 -2.19 -30.86
C PRO A 98 17.11 -1.73 -30.65
N LYS A 99 16.70 -0.59 -31.21
CA LYS A 99 15.32 -0.09 -31.07
C LYS A 99 14.29 -0.99 -31.75
N GLN A 100 14.69 -1.72 -32.78
CA GLN A 100 13.81 -2.55 -33.60
C GLN A 100 13.19 -3.71 -32.82
N ILE A 101 13.82 -4.14 -31.71
CA ILE A 101 13.30 -5.22 -30.87
C ILE A 101 12.39 -4.72 -29.74
N PHE A 102 12.17 -3.41 -29.63
CA PHE A 102 11.19 -2.86 -28.71
C PHE A 102 9.79 -2.92 -29.32
N LEU A 103 8.83 -3.33 -28.50
CA LEU A 103 7.43 -3.44 -28.88
C LEU A 103 6.65 -2.22 -28.38
N LEU A 104 5.83 -1.64 -29.26
CA LEU A 104 4.90 -0.58 -28.92
C LEU A 104 3.70 -1.15 -28.17
N ALA A 105 3.34 -0.51 -27.06
CA ALA A 105 2.14 -0.80 -26.31
C ALA A 105 1.52 0.50 -25.74
N GLN A 106 0.30 0.37 -25.21
CA GLN A 106 -0.41 1.45 -24.55
C GLN A 106 -0.61 1.11 -23.08
N ASN A 107 -0.54 2.11 -22.20
CA ASN A 107 -0.81 1.94 -20.77
C ASN A 107 -2.32 1.95 -20.49
N ASP A 108 -3.05 0.99 -21.06
CA ASP A 108 -4.51 0.84 -20.93
C ASP A 108 -4.93 -0.35 -20.07
N ILE A 109 -3.95 -1.11 -19.56
CA ILE A 109 -4.17 -2.29 -18.72
C ILE A 109 -4.80 -1.88 -17.40
N ARG A 110 -6.01 -2.36 -17.15
CA ARG A 110 -6.69 -2.28 -15.85
C ARG A 110 -6.91 -3.69 -15.33
N GLU A 111 -6.38 -3.98 -14.16
CA GLU A 111 -6.55 -5.28 -13.52
C GLU A 111 -7.95 -5.33 -12.88
N PRO A 112 -8.89 -6.15 -13.37
CA PRO A 112 -10.23 -6.23 -12.80
C PRO A 112 -10.19 -6.83 -11.40
N GLU A 113 -11.11 -6.43 -10.53
CA GLU A 113 -11.30 -7.08 -9.24
C GLU A 113 -11.70 -8.55 -9.44
N ILE A 114 -11.17 -9.43 -8.60
CA ILE A 114 -11.42 -10.86 -8.70
C ILE A 114 -12.84 -11.16 -8.22
N MET A 115 -13.63 -11.84 -9.06
CA MET A 115 -14.93 -12.36 -8.63
C MET A 115 -14.74 -13.68 -7.86
N ILE A 116 -15.28 -13.72 -6.64
CA ILE A 116 -15.33 -14.94 -5.83
C ILE A 116 -16.73 -15.54 -5.94
N VAL A 117 -16.80 -16.83 -6.23
CA VAL A 117 -18.06 -17.53 -6.47
C VAL A 117 -18.58 -18.16 -5.16
N CYS A 118 -19.90 -18.21 -4.97
CA CYS A 118 -20.50 -18.85 -3.78
C CYS A 118 -20.51 -20.39 -3.93
N ILE A 119 -20.16 -21.23 -2.97
CA ILE A 119 -20.17 -22.70 -2.96
C ILE A 119 -21.55 -23.25 -3.24
N VAL A 120 -22.57 -22.67 -2.60
CA VAL A 120 -23.95 -23.13 -2.74
C VAL A 120 -24.47 -22.81 -4.14
N CYS A 121 -24.06 -21.67 -4.72
CA CYS A 121 -24.41 -21.31 -6.09
C CYS A 121 -23.52 -22.04 -7.12
N THR A 122 -22.18 -21.96 -6.99
CA THR A 122 -21.16 -22.40 -7.97
C THR A 122 -19.62 -22.51 -7.59
N ARG A 123 -19.02 -21.99 -6.47
CA ARG A 123 -17.77 -22.42 -5.69
C ARG A 123 -16.90 -21.38 -4.90
N ARG A 124 -16.42 -21.79 -3.69
CA ARG A 124 -15.41 -21.28 -2.69
C ARG A 124 -15.81 -20.32 -1.54
N PHE A 125 -16.81 -19.47 -1.67
CA PHE A 125 -17.34 -18.60 -0.59
C PHE A 125 -18.80 -18.96 -0.25
N ILE A 126 -19.47 -18.48 0.79
CA ILE A 126 -20.94 -18.62 0.88
C ILE A 126 -21.52 -17.22 0.89
N CYS A 127 -22.32 -16.88 -0.13
CA CYS A 127 -22.90 -15.55 -0.23
C CYS A 127 -23.94 -15.29 0.87
N ASN A 128 -24.16 -14.01 1.17
CA ASN A 128 -25.14 -13.60 2.19
C ASN A 128 -26.55 -14.10 1.89
N THR A 129 -26.93 -14.22 0.62
CA THR A 129 -28.23 -14.78 0.21
C THR A 129 -28.38 -16.23 0.69
N CYS A 130 -27.42 -17.10 0.36
CA CYS A 130 -27.47 -18.50 0.81
C CYS A 130 -27.32 -18.64 2.33
N ILE A 131 -26.54 -17.76 2.99
CA ILE A 131 -26.46 -17.74 4.46
C ILE A 131 -27.84 -17.52 5.07
N ARG A 132 -28.61 -16.55 4.55
CA ARG A 132 -29.94 -16.22 5.04
C ARG A 132 -30.98 -17.29 4.71
N GLU A 133 -31.01 -17.77 3.46
CA GLU A 133 -31.99 -18.76 2.99
C GLU A 133 -31.84 -20.12 3.68
N TYR A 134 -30.60 -20.59 3.82
CA TYR A 134 -30.32 -21.91 4.41
C TYR A 134 -29.94 -21.82 5.91
N ASN A 135 -30.04 -20.63 6.51
CA ASN A 135 -29.70 -20.38 7.91
C ASN A 135 -28.31 -20.95 8.31
N ILE A 136 -27.31 -20.70 7.45
CA ILE A 136 -25.97 -21.25 7.61
C ILE A 136 -25.24 -20.46 8.68
N LYS A 137 -24.76 -21.13 9.73
CA LYS A 137 -23.91 -20.50 10.74
C LYS A 137 -22.51 -20.26 10.17
N CYS A 138 -22.18 -19.01 9.89
CA CYS A 138 -20.81 -18.62 9.55
C CYS A 138 -19.90 -18.79 10.76
N LYS A 139 -18.73 -19.39 10.52
CA LYS A 139 -17.66 -19.37 11.52
C LYS A 139 -17.18 -17.93 11.66
N GLY A 140 -17.11 -17.42 12.89
CA GLY A 140 -16.60 -16.08 13.16
C GLY A 140 -15.21 -15.85 12.57
N ILE A 141 -14.87 -14.58 12.33
CA ILE A 141 -13.56 -14.18 11.82
C ILE A 141 -12.50 -14.65 12.84
N ARG A 142 -11.50 -15.39 12.34
CA ARG A 142 -10.43 -15.95 13.20
C ARG A 142 -9.35 -14.94 13.57
N TYR A 143 -9.22 -13.90 12.76
CA TYR A 143 -8.15 -12.91 12.87
C TYR A 143 -8.80 -11.55 13.11
N ILE A 144 -9.13 -11.29 14.36
CA ILE A 144 -9.68 -10.01 14.82
C ILE A 144 -8.61 -9.24 15.59
N VAL A 145 -8.62 -7.92 15.50
CA VAL A 145 -7.58 -7.06 16.09
C VAL A 145 -7.55 -7.19 17.61
N GLN A 146 -8.71 -7.44 18.24
CA GLN A 146 -8.82 -7.61 19.70
C GLN A 146 -8.03 -8.82 20.19
N GLN A 147 -7.80 -9.84 19.35
CA GLN A 147 -6.99 -11.03 19.68
C GLN A 147 -5.49 -10.81 19.50
N LEU A 148 -5.06 -9.68 18.92
CA LEU A 148 -3.63 -9.39 18.75
C LEU A 148 -2.98 -9.10 20.11
N PRO A 149 -1.71 -9.49 20.29
CA PRO A 149 -0.97 -9.24 21.53
C PRO A 149 -1.00 -7.77 21.94
N VAL A 150 -1.29 -7.53 23.22
CA VAL A 150 -1.27 -6.20 23.82
C VAL A 150 0.07 -5.97 24.48
N THR A 151 0.63 -4.79 24.27
CA THR A 151 1.81 -4.26 24.95
C THR A 151 1.43 -3.07 25.82
N ASP A 152 2.24 -2.75 26.82
CA ASP A 152 2.02 -1.58 27.69
C ASP A 152 1.94 -0.25 26.92
N LEU A 153 2.72 -0.13 25.83
CA LEU A 153 2.65 1.04 24.96
C LEU A 153 1.31 1.11 24.24
N SER A 154 0.86 0.01 23.63
CA SER A 154 -0.43 -0.02 22.94
C SER A 154 -1.60 0.23 23.89
N SER A 155 -1.60 -0.36 25.09
CA SER A 155 -2.71 -0.19 26.04
C SER A 155 -2.83 1.25 26.53
N ARG A 156 -1.70 1.89 26.88
CA ARG A 156 -1.70 3.30 27.30
C ARG A 156 -2.15 4.25 26.20
N LEU A 157 -1.72 4.01 24.95
CA LEU A 157 -2.17 4.80 23.81
C LEU A 157 -3.66 4.61 23.55
N GLU A 158 -4.13 3.36 23.58
CA GLU A 158 -5.53 3.00 23.38
C GLU A 158 -6.43 3.64 24.44
N GLU A 159 -6.08 3.51 25.72
CA GLU A 159 -6.79 4.11 26.85
C GLU A 159 -6.89 5.63 26.71
N HIS A 160 -5.76 6.29 26.41
CA HIS A 160 -5.75 7.75 26.25
C HIS A 160 -6.60 8.20 25.06
N VAL A 161 -6.50 7.53 23.90
CA VAL A 161 -7.29 7.87 22.72
C VAL A 161 -8.77 7.63 22.97
N ASN A 162 -9.15 6.50 23.56
CA ASN A 162 -10.54 6.19 23.84
C ASN A 162 -11.13 7.14 24.90
N GLN A 163 -10.35 7.51 25.93
CA GLN A 163 -10.80 8.52 26.89
C GLN A 163 -11.05 9.86 26.21
N PHE A 164 -10.15 10.29 25.32
CA PHE A 164 -10.34 11.50 24.54
C PHE A 164 -11.59 11.44 23.64
N LEU A 165 -11.85 10.28 23.02
CA LEU A 165 -13.05 10.08 22.19
C LEU A 165 -14.33 10.11 23.02
N LEU A 166 -14.32 9.52 24.22
CA LEU A 166 -15.43 9.57 25.16
C LEU A 166 -15.73 11.00 25.62
N ASP A 167 -14.70 11.82 25.83
CA ASP A 167 -14.85 13.20 26.30
C ASP A 167 -15.33 14.17 25.19
N LYS A 168 -15.01 13.88 23.92
CA LYS A 168 -15.25 14.78 22.77
C LYS A 168 -16.39 14.37 21.85
N TYR A 169 -16.69 13.07 21.75
CA TYR A 169 -17.65 12.50 20.81
C TYR A 169 -18.62 11.54 21.53
N CYS A 170 -19.42 10.78 20.78
CA CYS A 170 -20.33 9.79 21.35
C CYS A 170 -19.59 8.47 21.68
N HIS A 171 -20.11 7.75 22.68
CA HIS A 171 -19.57 6.50 23.24
C HIS A 171 -19.33 5.35 22.24
N GLU A 172 -19.77 5.47 21.00
CA GLU A 172 -19.72 4.38 20.00
C GLU A 172 -18.43 4.34 19.17
N SER A 173 -17.56 5.35 19.27
CA SER A 173 -16.28 5.37 18.55
C SER A 173 -15.16 4.73 19.37
N HIS A 174 -15.04 3.40 19.33
CA HIS A 174 -13.94 2.68 19.97
C HIS A 174 -12.76 2.47 19.01
N VAL A 175 -11.56 2.80 19.45
CA VAL A 175 -10.31 2.58 18.73
C VAL A 175 -9.51 1.48 19.42
N THR A 176 -8.94 0.58 18.64
CA THR A 176 -8.00 -0.43 19.13
C THR A 176 -6.60 -0.13 18.60
N ILE A 177 -5.60 -0.06 19.47
CA ILE A 177 -4.21 0.25 19.10
C ILE A 177 -3.34 -0.97 19.37
N ARG A 178 -2.49 -1.36 18.41
CA ARG A 178 -1.59 -2.51 18.55
C ARG A 178 -0.19 -2.19 18.06
N VAL A 179 0.81 -2.70 18.78
CA VAL A 179 2.21 -2.74 18.33
C VAL A 179 2.40 -4.05 17.57
N LEU A 180 2.40 -3.99 16.24
CA LEU A 180 2.47 -5.20 15.40
C LEU A 180 3.90 -5.70 15.19
N SER A 181 4.88 -4.81 15.34
CA SER A 181 6.29 -5.16 15.21
C SER A 181 7.13 -4.36 16.19
N SER A 182 8.10 -5.04 16.78
CA SER A 182 9.15 -4.45 17.62
C SER A 182 10.43 -5.25 17.37
N SER A 183 11.46 -4.64 16.79
CA SER A 183 12.72 -5.32 16.49
C SER A 183 13.92 -4.39 16.67
N ASP A 184 15.05 -4.97 17.06
CA ASP A 184 16.31 -4.24 17.19
C ASP A 184 17.00 -4.15 15.83
N LYS A 185 17.48 -2.95 15.49
CA LYS A 185 18.14 -2.59 14.24
C LYS A 185 19.36 -1.73 14.49
N ILE A 186 20.20 -1.62 13.47
CA ILE A 186 21.43 -0.84 13.49
C ILE A 186 21.36 0.20 12.37
N CYS A 187 21.60 1.45 12.72
CA CYS A 187 21.75 2.56 11.77
C CYS A 187 23.23 2.69 11.44
N GLU A 188 23.60 2.26 10.23
CA GLU A 188 24.98 2.34 9.74
C GLU A 188 25.37 3.77 9.42
N ILE A 189 26.54 4.17 9.93
CA ILE A 189 27.07 5.50 9.66
C ILE A 189 27.69 5.50 8.27
N LYS A 190 27.15 6.35 7.39
CA LYS A 190 27.67 6.52 6.04
C LYS A 190 29.13 6.98 6.06
N PRO A 191 30.03 6.42 5.20
CA PRO A 191 31.45 6.74 5.21
C PRO A 191 31.77 8.23 5.06
N GLN A 192 30.96 8.95 4.29
CA GLN A 192 31.11 10.40 4.11
C GLN A 192 30.90 11.16 5.43
N LEU A 193 29.94 10.75 6.26
CA LEU A 193 29.68 11.40 7.54
C LEU A 193 30.86 11.21 8.50
N LYS A 194 31.46 10.00 8.54
CA LYS A 194 32.69 9.74 9.31
C LYS A 194 33.86 10.60 8.83
N LYS A 195 34.00 10.80 7.52
CA LYS A 195 35.07 11.62 6.94
C LYS A 195 34.98 13.10 7.37
N TYR A 196 33.77 13.67 7.40
CA TYR A 196 33.58 15.09 7.72
C TYR A 196 33.50 15.36 9.23
N TYR A 197 33.06 14.39 10.04
CA TYR A 197 32.81 14.56 11.47
C TYR A 197 33.42 13.44 12.33
N PRO A 198 34.75 13.22 12.26
CA PRO A 198 35.40 12.06 12.89
C PRO A 198 35.26 12.02 14.43
N ASN A 199 35.16 13.19 15.08
CA ASN A 199 35.10 13.28 16.55
C ASN A 199 33.68 13.54 17.09
N GLN A 200 32.67 13.64 16.22
CA GLN A 200 31.29 13.96 16.62
C GLN A 200 30.31 12.83 16.34
N VAL A 201 30.78 11.79 15.67
CA VAL A 201 30.00 10.61 15.29
C VAL A 201 30.62 9.42 15.99
N ALA A 202 29.79 8.49 16.45
CA ALA A 202 30.26 7.31 17.14
C ALA A 202 31.20 6.47 16.24
N ASP A 203 32.23 5.87 16.86
CA ASP A 203 33.13 4.95 16.14
C ASP A 203 32.33 3.73 15.62
N ASN A 204 31.40 3.26 16.45
CA ASN A 204 30.46 2.17 16.16
C ASN A 204 29.11 2.71 15.66
N ASN A 205 28.32 1.84 15.01
CA ASN A 205 26.98 2.18 14.52
C ASN A 205 25.97 2.43 15.67
N TYR A 206 24.86 3.08 15.36
CA TYR A 206 23.81 3.38 16.35
C TYR A 206 22.75 2.26 16.39
N SER A 207 22.61 1.58 17.52
CA SER A 207 21.54 0.61 17.74
C SER A 207 20.22 1.31 18.13
N TYR A 208 19.12 0.81 17.60
CA TYR A 208 17.78 1.32 17.91
C TYR A 208 16.74 0.21 17.83
N ARG A 209 15.62 0.38 18.52
CA ARG A 209 14.45 -0.47 18.38
C ARG A 209 13.43 0.18 17.46
N THR A 210 13.09 -0.48 16.35
CA THR A 210 11.99 -0.02 15.50
C THR A 210 10.68 -0.60 16.00
N LYS A 211 9.64 0.23 16.05
CA LYS A 211 8.27 -0.21 16.33
C LYS A 211 7.33 0.18 15.20
N ALA A 212 6.36 -0.69 14.92
CA ALA A 212 5.26 -0.42 14.01
C ALA A 212 3.94 -0.47 14.79
N ILE A 213 3.27 0.67 14.86
CA ILE A 213 2.09 0.90 15.70
C ILE A 213 0.93 1.21 14.77
N PHE A 214 -0.20 0.55 14.99
CA PHE A 214 -1.39 0.68 14.15
C PHE A 214 -2.61 0.95 15.01
N ALA A 215 -3.51 1.80 14.52
CA ALA A 215 -4.83 2.03 15.11
C ALA A 215 -5.92 1.55 14.16
N PHE A 216 -6.90 0.88 14.76
CA PHE A 216 -8.00 0.21 14.10
C PHE A 216 -9.32 0.71 14.66
N GLN A 217 -10.34 0.75 13.81
CA GLN A 217 -11.73 0.99 14.18
C GLN A 217 -12.58 -0.13 13.60
N GLU A 218 -13.52 -0.66 14.39
CA GLU A 218 -14.52 -1.58 13.87
C GLU A 218 -15.57 -0.80 13.10
N ILE A 219 -15.68 -1.05 11.80
CA ILE A 219 -16.69 -0.45 10.91
C ILE A 219 -17.46 -1.59 10.28
N GLU A 220 -18.79 -1.62 10.49
CA GLU A 220 -19.67 -2.69 9.98
C GLU A 220 -19.17 -4.11 10.34
N SER A 221 -18.70 -4.28 11.57
CA SER A 221 -18.12 -5.54 12.08
C SER A 221 -16.85 -6.02 11.34
N VAL A 222 -16.14 -5.09 10.71
CA VAL A 222 -14.83 -5.31 10.09
C VAL A 222 -13.80 -4.37 10.73
N ASP A 223 -12.65 -4.92 11.12
CA ASP A 223 -11.55 -4.12 11.62
C ASP A 223 -10.89 -3.34 10.47
N VAL A 224 -10.97 -2.02 10.51
CA VAL A 224 -10.38 -1.12 9.52
C VAL A 224 -9.20 -0.38 10.13
N VAL A 225 -8.03 -0.52 9.51
CA VAL A 225 -6.85 0.29 9.86
C VAL A 225 -7.02 1.70 9.30
N PHE A 226 -6.93 2.71 10.17
CA PHE A 226 -7.04 4.13 9.75
C PHE A 226 -5.78 4.92 10.08
N PHE A 227 -4.91 4.40 10.93
CA PHE A 227 -3.66 5.07 11.30
C PHE A 227 -2.52 4.07 11.45
N SER A 228 -1.33 4.48 11.02
CA SER A 228 -0.09 3.75 11.24
C SER A 228 1.07 4.71 11.53
N MET A 229 1.96 4.27 12.41
CA MET A 229 3.15 5.01 12.79
C MET A 229 4.33 4.06 12.95
N TYR A 230 5.48 4.50 12.44
CA TYR A 230 6.73 3.82 12.61
C TYR A 230 7.73 4.71 13.35
N ALA A 231 8.25 4.18 14.46
CA ALA A 231 9.15 4.90 15.34
C ALA A 231 10.47 4.14 15.51
N GLN A 232 11.55 4.90 15.70
CA GLN A 232 12.86 4.41 16.11
C GLN A 232 13.12 4.91 17.53
N GLU A 233 13.37 3.99 18.45
CA GLU A 233 13.69 4.29 19.84
C GLU A 233 15.16 3.98 20.09
N TYR A 234 15.93 5.00 20.43
CA TYR A 234 17.33 4.88 20.80
C TYR A 234 17.43 4.88 22.33
N ALA A 235 17.87 3.75 22.88
CA ALA A 235 17.96 3.54 24.33
C ALA A 235 19.18 4.26 24.93
N GLU A 236 19.36 4.11 26.25
CA GLU A 236 20.51 4.63 27.00
C GLU A 236 21.86 4.09 26.48
N CYS A 237 21.90 2.83 26.05
CA CYS A 237 23.11 2.21 25.53
C CYS A 237 23.52 2.73 24.13
N CYS A 238 22.67 3.54 23.49
CA CYS A 238 23.00 4.17 22.22
C CYS A 238 23.95 5.36 22.45
N PRO A 239 25.06 5.48 21.71
CA PRO A 239 25.99 6.59 21.88
C PRO A 239 25.39 7.94 21.49
N VAL A 240 25.98 9.02 22.02
CA VAL A 240 25.68 10.40 21.63
C VAL A 240 25.93 10.57 20.12
N PRO A 241 25.08 11.31 19.38
CA PRO A 241 24.01 12.18 19.86
C PRO A 241 22.62 11.53 20.01
N ASN A 242 22.49 10.23 19.74
CA ASN A 242 21.17 9.59 19.62
C ASN A 242 20.62 9.03 20.94
N THR A 243 21.39 9.04 22.03
CA THR A 243 20.97 8.57 23.36
C THR A 243 19.62 9.19 23.78
N TYR A 244 18.68 8.34 24.22
CA TYR A 244 17.33 8.74 24.67
C TYR A 244 16.49 9.53 23.67
N ARG A 245 16.65 9.26 22.37
CA ARG A 245 15.83 9.90 21.33
C ARG A 245 14.81 8.94 20.75
N VAL A 246 13.65 9.48 20.42
CA VAL A 246 12.65 8.80 19.59
C VAL A 246 12.50 9.57 18.30
N TYR A 247 12.54 8.87 17.18
CA TYR A 247 12.34 9.44 15.85
C TYR A 247 11.15 8.76 15.17
N ILE A 248 10.12 9.53 14.81
CA ILE A 248 9.01 9.07 13.98
C ILE A 248 9.43 9.26 12.53
N TYR A 249 9.60 8.16 11.80
CA TYR A 249 10.08 8.22 10.41
C TYR A 249 8.96 8.08 9.38
N ILE A 250 7.85 7.44 9.76
CA ILE A 250 6.65 7.34 8.92
C ILE A 250 5.43 7.53 9.82
N ILE A 251 4.53 8.39 9.39
CA ILE A 251 3.17 8.52 9.90
C ILE A 251 2.23 8.52 8.72
N PHE A 252 1.19 7.70 8.77
CA PHE A 252 0.22 7.60 7.69
C PHE A 252 -1.19 7.49 8.27
N GLY A 253 -2.08 8.34 7.77
CA GLY A 253 -3.50 8.33 8.09
C GLY A 253 -4.32 8.07 6.84
N TYR A 254 -5.33 7.21 6.96
CA TYR A 254 -6.36 7.03 5.94
C TYR A 254 -7.59 7.83 6.38
N SER A 255 -8.22 8.56 5.46
CA SER A 255 -9.45 9.33 5.73
C SER A 255 -10.70 8.44 5.86
N THR A 256 -10.56 7.30 6.54
CA THR A 256 -11.60 6.28 6.75
C THR A 256 -12.08 6.23 8.19
N PHE A 257 -11.46 6.99 9.10
CA PHE A 257 -11.95 7.14 10.47
C PHE A 257 -13.33 7.80 10.45
N LEU A 258 -14.33 7.10 10.96
CA LEU A 258 -15.69 7.61 11.06
C LEU A 258 -15.89 8.16 12.47
N SER A 259 -16.01 9.49 12.58
CA SER A 259 -16.58 10.11 13.77
C SER A 259 -18.11 10.02 13.68
N THR A 260 -18.79 9.85 14.81
CA THR A 260 -20.26 9.73 14.86
C THR A 260 -21.00 10.93 14.24
N GLU A 261 -20.35 12.09 14.06
CA GLU A 261 -20.91 13.23 13.31
C GLU A 261 -21.11 12.95 11.81
N THR A 262 -20.36 12.00 11.23
CA THR A 262 -20.59 11.54 9.85
C THR A 262 -21.71 10.51 9.75
N LEU A 263 -21.95 9.73 10.81
CA LEU A 263 -23.03 8.75 10.92
C LEU A 263 -24.38 9.36 11.37
N SER A 264 -24.36 10.55 11.98
CA SER A 264 -25.57 11.22 12.50
C SER A 264 -26.48 11.82 11.43
N SER A 265 -26.05 11.88 10.16
CA SER A 265 -26.96 12.18 9.04
C SER A 265 -28.04 11.10 8.83
N THR A 266 -27.87 9.92 9.45
CA THR A 266 -28.86 8.83 9.46
C THR A 266 -29.53 8.57 10.83
N CYS A 267 -29.13 9.28 11.89
CA CYS A 267 -29.77 9.18 13.22
C CYS A 267 -30.75 10.32 13.53
N LEU A 268 -31.06 11.17 12.55
CA LEU A 268 -32.13 12.17 12.58
C LEU A 268 -33.19 11.83 11.52
N SER A 269 -33.91 10.72 11.72
CA SER A 269 -35.24 10.46 11.14
C SER A 269 -36.00 9.45 11.99
#